data_AF-A0AAD9G6L7-F1
#
_entry.id   AF-A0AAD9G6L7-F1
#
_cell.length_a   1.000
_cell.length_b   1.000
_cell.length_c   1.000
_cell.angle_alpha   90.00
_cell.angle_beta   90.00
_cell.angle_gamma   90.00
#
_symmetry.space_group_name_H-M   'P 1'
#
loop_
_entity.id
_entity.type
_entity.pdbx_description
1 polymer ?
#
loop_
_entity_poly.entity_id
_entity_poly.type
_entity_poly.pdbx_seq_one_letter_code
_entity_poly.pdbx_strand_id
1 'polypeptide(L)'
;MAEERTPLYLRIAQLIRNANNDTPISYLEFREADYKLSKERREVIKIIGAHVRDLCRAEIDDYVNCYGEGKYALFYCRKEANRMKRCIRHYQNELTTPESQQRIMEERLHSGDSFIVPSYIKKGHNLLIKEAQAAGGAEKQSL
;
A
#
# COMPACT_ATOMS: atom_id res chain seq x y z
N MET A 1 -19.19 -13.67 -6.49
CA MET A 1 -18.75 -12.65 -7.47
C MET A 1 -18.01 -11.59 -6.68
N ALA A 2 -16.71 -11.45 -6.86
CA ALA A 2 -15.94 -10.44 -6.15
C ALA A 2 -16.39 -9.07 -6.66
N GLU A 3 -16.91 -8.24 -5.76
CA GLU A 3 -17.28 -6.86 -6.03
C GLU A 3 -16.02 -6.12 -6.51
N GLU A 4 -15.97 -5.76 -7.79
CA GLU A 4 -14.82 -5.11 -8.41
C GLU A 4 -14.71 -3.69 -7.83
N ARG A 5 -13.99 -3.57 -6.72
CA ARG A 5 -13.81 -2.30 -6.01
C ARG A 5 -13.17 -1.31 -6.97
N THR A 6 -13.88 -0.20 -7.22
CA THR A 6 -13.38 0.87 -8.07
C THR A 6 -11.99 1.32 -7.62
N PRO A 7 -11.01 1.38 -8.53
CA PRO A 7 -9.64 1.67 -8.16
C PRO A 7 -9.54 3.07 -7.55
N LEU A 8 -8.69 3.18 -6.53
CA LEU A 8 -8.66 4.33 -5.63
C LEU A 8 -8.41 5.67 -6.34
N TYR A 9 -7.68 5.68 -7.46
CA TYR A 9 -7.47 6.88 -8.28
C TYR A 9 -8.77 7.41 -8.94
N LEU A 10 -9.69 6.52 -9.36
CA LEU A 10 -10.98 6.92 -9.92
C LEU A 10 -11.87 7.51 -8.84
N ARG A 11 -11.85 6.93 -7.63
CA ARG A 11 -12.58 7.45 -6.48
C ARG A 11 -12.11 8.86 -6.10
N ILE A 12 -10.79 9.08 -6.06
CA ILE A 12 -10.24 10.42 -5.82
C ILE A 12 -10.66 11.39 -6.93
N ALA A 13 -10.58 10.99 -8.20
CA ALA A 13 -10.99 11.84 -9.31
C ALA A 13 -12.48 12.23 -9.22
N GLN A 14 -13.35 11.29 -8.82
CA GLN A 14 -14.77 11.54 -8.56
C GLN A 14 -14.96 12.51 -7.39
N LEU A 15 -14.24 12.32 -6.28
CA LEU A 15 -14.31 13.22 -5.13
C LEU A 15 -13.88 14.65 -5.48
N ILE A 16 -12.84 14.81 -6.30
CA ILE A 16 -12.38 16.13 -6.75
C ILE A 16 -13.42 16.78 -7.66
N ARG A 17 -14.03 16.04 -8.60
CA ARG A 17 -15.12 16.56 -9.44
C ARG A 17 -16.32 17.02 -8.62
N ASN A 18 -16.74 16.20 -7.65
CA ASN A 18 -17.85 16.52 -6.75
C ASN A 18 -17.57 17.77 -5.91
N ALA A 19 -16.33 17.93 -5.43
CA ALA A 19 -15.93 19.11 -4.66
C ALA A 19 -15.93 20.40 -5.51
N ASN A 20 -15.70 20.28 -6.81
CA ASN A 20 -15.59 21.40 -7.74
C ASN A 20 -16.91 21.72 -8.48
N ASN A 21 -18.07 21.20 -8.03
CA ASN A 21 -19.39 21.45 -8.63
C ASN A 21 -19.39 21.25 -10.17
N ASP A 22 -18.80 20.15 -10.64
CA ASP A 22 -18.65 19.81 -12.07
C ASP A 22 -17.86 20.81 -12.92
N THR A 23 -17.14 21.76 -12.30
CA THR A 23 -16.18 22.60 -13.04
C THR A 23 -14.95 21.78 -13.43
N PRO A 24 -14.35 22.05 -14.61
CA PRO A 24 -13.15 21.36 -15.04
C PRO A 24 -12.01 21.58 -14.04
N ILE A 25 -11.40 20.47 -13.63
CA ILE A 25 -10.27 20.46 -12.68
C ILE A 25 -9.11 21.25 -13.29
N SER A 26 -8.51 22.15 -12.51
CA SER A 26 -7.34 22.87 -12.99
C SER A 26 -6.16 21.90 -13.14
N TYR A 27 -5.30 22.15 -14.14
CA TYR A 27 -4.11 21.32 -14.35
C TYR A 27 -3.22 21.22 -13.11
N LEU A 28 -3.14 22.29 -12.31
CA LEU A 28 -2.35 22.31 -11.08
C LEU A 28 -2.92 21.38 -10.00
N GLU A 29 -4.24 21.35 -9.81
CA GLU A 29 -4.90 20.44 -8.86
C GLU A 29 -4.72 18.98 -9.27
N PHE A 30 -4.88 18.69 -10.57
CA PHE A 30 -4.65 17.36 -11.10
C PHE A 30 -3.20 16.89 -10.86
N ARG A 31 -2.23 17.77 -11.14
CA ARG A 31 -0.80 17.47 -10.94
C ARG A 31 -0.45 17.27 -9.46
N GLU A 32 -1.07 18.03 -8.56
CA GLU A 32 -0.90 17.84 -7.11
C GLU A 32 -1.48 16.50 -6.65
N ALA A 33 -2.66 16.12 -7.14
CA ALA A 33 -3.29 14.85 -6.81
C ALA A 33 -2.45 13.66 -7.30
N ASP A 34 -1.93 13.73 -8.53
CA ASP A 34 -1.07 12.69 -9.09
C ASP A 34 0.26 12.54 -8.33
N TYR A 35 0.86 13.67 -7.92
CA TYR A 35 2.06 13.67 -7.09
C TYR A 35 1.80 12.99 -5.73
N LYS A 36 0.69 13.31 -5.06
CA LYS A 36 0.30 12.69 -3.78
C LYS A 36 0.03 11.19 -3.92
N LEU A 37 -0.66 10.78 -4.99
CA LEU A 37 -0.88 9.37 -5.30
C LEU A 37 0.43 8.61 -5.53
N SER A 38 1.34 9.20 -6.29
CA SER A 38 2.67 8.63 -6.54
C SER A 38 3.47 8.48 -5.26
N LYS A 39 3.37 9.46 -4.34
CA LYS A 39 4.01 9.39 -3.02
C LYS A 39 3.41 8.27 -2.16
N GLU A 40 2.09 8.14 -2.13
CA GLU A 40 1.42 7.07 -1.38
C GLU A 40 1.83 5.68 -1.89
N ARG A 41 1.83 5.47 -3.21
CA ARG A 41 2.27 4.20 -3.80
C ARG A 41 3.68 3.81 -3.37
N ARG A 42 4.60 4.77 -3.32
CA ARG A 42 5.99 4.51 -2.86
C ARG A 42 6.02 4.07 -1.40
N GLU A 43 5.20 4.64 -0.55
CA GLU A 43 5.14 4.28 0.87
C GLU A 43 4.48 2.91 1.08
N VAL A 44 3.45 2.59 0.32
CA VAL A 44 2.82 1.26 0.30
C VAL A 44 3.83 0.20 -0.10
N ILE A 45 4.64 0.45 -1.15
CA ILE A 45 5.71 -0.46 -1.57
C ILE A 45 6.74 -0.66 -0.46
N LYS A 46 7.07 0.37 0.31
CA LYS A 46 7.99 0.25 1.46
C LYS A 46 7.41 -0.63 2.55
N ILE A 47 6.11 -0.48 2.87
CA ILE A 47 5.42 -1.32 3.86
C ILE A 47 5.41 -2.78 3.41
N ILE A 48 5.01 -3.03 2.15
CA ILE A 48 5.01 -4.38 1.58
C ILE A 48 6.42 -4.97 1.65
N GLY A 49 7.44 -4.20 1.29
CA GLY A 49 8.83 -4.63 1.38
C GLY A 49 9.29 -4.94 2.80
N ALA A 50 8.83 -4.19 3.81
CA ALA A 50 9.09 -4.50 5.21
C ALA A 50 8.41 -5.79 5.63
N HIS A 51 7.14 -5.97 5.28
CA HIS A 51 6.39 -7.17 5.59
C HIS A 51 7.00 -8.44 4.96
N VAL A 52 7.40 -8.37 3.68
CA VAL A 52 8.10 -9.47 2.99
C VAL A 52 9.42 -9.81 3.69
N ARG A 53 10.17 -8.80 4.16
CA ARG A 53 11.41 -9.05 4.92
C ARG A 53 11.15 -9.75 6.25
N ASP A 54 10.08 -9.39 6.93
CA ASP A 54 9.71 -10.01 8.21
C ASP A 54 9.29 -11.47 8.00
N LEU A 55 8.55 -11.77 6.93
CA LEU A 55 8.17 -13.14 6.56
C LEU A 55 9.38 -14.00 6.18
N CYS A 56 10.30 -13.45 5.37
CA CYS A 56 11.50 -14.15 4.90
C CYS A 56 12.72 -13.98 5.81
N ARG A 57 12.52 -13.60 7.08
CA ARG A 57 13.62 -13.20 7.97
C ARG A 57 14.59 -14.33 8.23
N ALA A 58 14.08 -15.55 8.41
CA ALA A 58 14.90 -16.74 8.63
C ALA A 58 15.84 -17.01 7.45
N GLU A 59 15.33 -16.96 6.22
CA GLU A 59 16.13 -17.21 5.01
C GLU A 59 17.13 -16.08 4.73
N ILE A 60 16.79 -14.85 5.11
CA ILE A 60 17.70 -13.70 5.02
C ILE A 60 18.84 -13.88 6.03
N ASP A 61 18.53 -14.23 7.28
CA ASP A 61 19.53 -14.41 8.34
C ASP A 61 20.48 -15.57 8.00
N ASP A 62 19.97 -16.70 7.49
CA ASP A 62 20.79 -17.81 6.98
C ASP A 62 21.77 -17.37 5.88
N TYR A 63 21.30 -16.54 4.93
CA TYR A 63 22.14 -16.01 3.87
C TYR A 63 23.20 -15.04 4.42
N VAL A 64 22.84 -14.15 5.34
CA VAL A 64 23.74 -13.17 5.96
C VAL A 64 24.82 -13.89 6.79
N ASN A 65 24.44 -14.91 7.56
CA ASN A 65 25.37 -15.71 8.35
C ASN A 65 26.41 -16.39 7.46
N CYS A 66 25.96 -17.06 6.38
CA CYS A 66 26.88 -17.66 5.42
C CYS A 66 27.81 -16.61 4.77
N TYR A 67 27.28 -15.43 4.45
CA TYR A 67 28.05 -14.35 3.83
C TYR A 67 29.11 -13.75 4.78
N GLY A 68 28.83 -13.72 6.08
CA GLY A 68 29.76 -13.21 7.10
C GLY A 68 30.92 -14.16 7.42
N GLU A 69 30.75 -15.47 7.23
CA GLU A 69 31.75 -16.47 7.60
C GLU A 69 32.76 -16.80 6.47
N GLY A 70 32.44 -16.52 5.20
CA GLY A 70 33.19 -17.03 4.05
C GLY A 70 34.08 -16.03 3.31
N LYS A 71 35.36 -16.40 3.06
CA LYS A 71 36.27 -15.67 2.12
C LYS A 71 35.81 -15.69 0.65
N TYR A 72 34.91 -16.60 0.27
CA TYR A 72 34.34 -16.75 -1.08
C TYR A 72 32.80 -16.89 -1.05
N ALA A 73 32.12 -16.01 -0.30
CA ALA A 73 30.69 -16.07 -0.03
C ALA A 73 29.79 -16.18 -1.29
N LEU A 74 30.20 -15.58 -2.41
CA LEU A 74 29.43 -15.61 -3.67
C LEU A 74 29.17 -17.02 -4.22
N PHE A 75 30.11 -17.96 -4.04
CA PHE A 75 29.97 -19.33 -4.55
C PHE A 75 29.41 -20.29 -3.52
N TYR A 76 29.86 -20.17 -2.26
CA TYR A 76 29.44 -21.07 -1.18
C TYR A 76 28.01 -20.79 -0.72
N CYS A 77 27.60 -19.52 -0.64
CA CYS A 77 26.26 -19.13 -0.15
C CYS A 77 25.19 -19.12 -1.24
N ARG A 78 25.46 -19.74 -2.39
CA ARG A 78 24.53 -19.75 -3.53
C ARG A 78 23.23 -20.48 -3.20
N LYS A 79 23.28 -21.51 -2.35
CA LYS A 79 22.10 -22.30 -1.97
C LYS A 79 21.16 -21.48 -1.09
N GLU A 80 21.72 -20.76 -0.13
CA GLU A 80 21.06 -19.88 0.84
C GLU A 80 20.49 -18.66 0.10
N ALA A 81 21.27 -18.07 -0.81
CA ALA A 81 20.80 -17.00 -1.69
C ALA A 81 19.59 -17.42 -2.54
N ASN A 82 19.58 -18.65 -3.05
CA ASN A 82 18.46 -19.17 -3.82
C ASN A 82 17.22 -19.42 -2.95
N ARG A 83 17.38 -19.87 -1.70
CA ARG A 83 16.28 -20.03 -0.74
C ARG A 83 15.65 -18.67 -0.42
N MET A 84 16.47 -17.69 -0.05
CA MET A 84 16.05 -16.30 0.19
C MET A 84 15.29 -15.73 -1.02
N LYS A 85 15.85 -15.86 -2.24
CA LYS A 85 15.20 -15.37 -3.47
C LYS A 85 13.86 -16.04 -3.75
N ARG A 86 13.71 -17.33 -3.45
CA ARG A 86 12.42 -18.03 -3.61
C ARG A 86 11.38 -17.51 -2.64
N CYS A 87 11.74 -17.34 -1.36
CA CYS A 87 10.85 -16.78 -0.36
C CYS A 87 10.38 -15.37 -0.77
N ILE A 88 11.33 -14.47 -1.11
CA ILE A 88 11.00 -13.10 -1.51
C ILE A 88 10.08 -13.08 -2.73
N ARG A 89 10.38 -13.88 -3.76
CA ARG A 89 9.54 -13.93 -4.97
C ARG A 89 8.14 -14.45 -4.70
N HIS A 90 7.99 -15.44 -3.82
CA HIS A 90 6.68 -16.00 -3.48
C HIS A 90 5.77 -14.92 -2.89
N TYR A 91 6.21 -14.26 -1.81
CA TYR A 91 5.42 -13.23 -1.14
C TYR A 91 5.32 -11.93 -1.95
N GLN A 92 6.35 -11.57 -2.71
CA GLN A 92 6.27 -10.43 -3.60
C GLN A 92 5.18 -10.62 -4.66
N ASN A 93 5.04 -11.81 -5.24
CA ASN A 93 4.00 -12.07 -6.23
C ASN A 93 2.58 -11.97 -5.63
N GLU A 94 2.42 -12.36 -4.36
CA GLU A 94 1.12 -12.28 -3.67
C GLU A 94 0.77 -10.85 -3.26
N LEU A 95 1.74 -10.12 -2.68
CA LEU A 95 1.55 -8.80 -2.08
C LEU A 95 1.76 -7.62 -3.03
N THR A 96 2.29 -7.83 -4.24
CA THR A 96 2.44 -6.78 -5.26
C THR A 96 1.28 -6.75 -6.25
N THR A 97 0.25 -7.58 -6.03
CA THR A 97 -0.99 -7.52 -6.83
C THR A 97 -1.64 -6.14 -6.69
N PRO A 98 -2.29 -5.62 -7.75
CA PRO A 98 -2.94 -4.31 -7.68
C PRO A 98 -4.03 -4.26 -6.60
N GLU A 99 -4.68 -5.39 -6.30
CA GLU A 99 -5.71 -5.51 -5.26
C GLU A 99 -5.12 -5.40 -3.84
N SER A 100 -4.01 -6.07 -3.56
CA SER A 100 -3.36 -6.00 -2.24
C SER A 100 -2.79 -4.61 -1.97
N GLN A 101 -2.22 -3.96 -2.99
CA GLN A 101 -1.78 -2.57 -2.90
C GLN A 101 -2.95 -1.63 -2.59
N GLN A 102 -4.12 -1.83 -3.22
CA GLN A 102 -5.31 -1.04 -2.94
C GLN A 102 -5.81 -1.23 -1.50
N ARG A 103 -5.82 -2.47 -0.98
CA ARG A 103 -6.23 -2.73 0.41
C ARG A 103 -5.34 -1.98 1.42
N ILE A 104 -4.02 -2.04 1.24
CA ILE A 104 -3.07 -1.34 2.11
C ILE A 104 -3.25 0.18 2.01
N MET A 105 -3.52 0.71 0.82
CA MET A 105 -3.85 2.13 0.63
C MET A 105 -5.15 2.53 1.33
N GLU A 106 -6.18 1.67 1.30
CA GLU A 106 -7.46 1.89 2.01
C GLU A 106 -7.24 1.87 3.53
N GLU A 107 -6.50 0.91 4.06
CA GLU A 107 -6.16 0.83 5.49
C GLU A 107 -5.43 2.09 5.97
N ARG A 108 -4.46 2.59 5.19
CA ARG A 108 -3.75 3.84 5.49
C ARG A 108 -4.62 5.08 5.39
N LEU A 109 -5.61 5.06 4.50
CA LEU A 109 -6.60 6.13 4.42
C LEU A 109 -7.48 6.14 5.68
N HIS A 110 -7.88 4.97 6.18
CA HIS A 110 -8.64 4.83 7.41
C HIS A 110 -7.84 5.17 8.67
N SER A 111 -6.54 4.83 8.72
CA SER A 111 -5.67 5.18 9.85
C SER A 111 -5.31 6.66 9.90
N GLY A 112 -5.48 7.39 8.79
CA GLY A 112 -5.11 8.80 8.67
C GLY A 112 -3.64 9.04 8.28
N ASP A 113 -2.88 7.99 7.97
CA ASP A 113 -1.46 8.06 7.58
C ASP A 113 -1.25 8.26 6.08
N SER A 114 -2.33 8.41 5.31
CA SER A 114 -2.26 8.56 3.85
C SER A 114 -1.86 9.99 3.43
N PHE A 115 -1.00 10.08 2.42
CA PHE A 115 -0.64 11.33 1.73
C PHE A 115 -1.69 11.79 0.74
N ILE A 116 -2.68 10.94 0.46
CA ILE A 116 -3.69 11.16 -0.56
C ILE A 116 -4.61 12.32 -0.21
N VAL A 117 -4.80 12.63 1.08
CA VAL A 117 -5.71 13.69 1.52
C VAL A 117 -5.36 15.01 0.85
N PRO A 118 -6.14 15.46 -0.13
CA PRO A 118 -5.89 16.75 -0.73
C PRO A 118 -6.28 17.85 0.27
N SER A 119 -5.51 18.93 0.31
CA SER A 119 -5.70 20.08 1.19
C SER A 119 -7.12 20.66 1.08
N TYR A 120 -7.73 20.52 -0.09
CA TYR A 120 -9.08 20.96 -0.45
C TYR A 120 -10.20 19.99 -0.01
N ILE A 121 -9.91 18.70 0.25
CA ILE A 121 -10.90 17.75 0.78
C ILE A 121 -11.05 17.88 2.31
N LYS A 122 -10.31 18.77 2.99
CA LYS A 122 -10.46 18.97 4.45
C LYS A 122 -11.89 19.27 4.92
N LYS A 123 -12.76 19.84 4.06
CA LYS A 123 -14.18 20.06 4.38
C LYS A 123 -15.05 18.79 4.25
N GLY A 124 -14.73 17.89 3.33
CA GLY A 124 -15.44 16.62 3.10
C GLY A 124 -14.83 15.40 3.79
N HIS A 125 -13.58 15.50 4.27
CA HIS A 125 -12.87 14.39 4.93
C HIS A 125 -13.53 13.95 6.23
N ASN A 126 -14.25 14.85 6.90
CA ASN A 126 -15.08 14.52 8.06
C ASN A 126 -16.30 13.65 7.70
N LEU A 127 -16.74 13.60 6.43
CA LEU A 127 -17.85 12.75 6.00
C LEU A 127 -17.39 11.33 5.67
N LEU A 128 -16.29 11.16 4.94
CA LEU A 128 -15.76 9.81 4.62
C LEU A 128 -15.22 9.07 5.85
N ILE A 129 -14.60 9.77 6.80
CA ILE A 129 -14.21 9.17 8.08
C ILE A 129 -15.46 8.75 8.87
N LYS A 130 -16.53 9.57 8.86
CA LYS A 130 -17.81 9.23 9.52
C LYS A 130 -18.54 8.07 8.86
N GLU A 131 -18.57 7.99 7.53
CA GLU A 131 -19.20 6.89 6.79
C GLU A 131 -18.41 5.58 6.95
N ALA A 132 -17.07 5.62 6.93
CA ALA A 132 -16.22 4.46 7.19
C ALA A 132 -16.29 3.99 8.64
N GLN A 133 -16.35 4.90 9.61
CA GLN A 133 -16.55 4.57 11.03
C GLN A 133 -17.96 4.03 11.32
N ALA A 134 -18.99 4.53 10.61
CA ALA A 134 -20.34 3.99 10.69
C ALA A 134 -20.44 2.58 10.09
N ALA A 135 -19.69 2.27 9.02
CA ALA A 135 -19.63 0.93 8.42
C ALA A 135 -18.82 -0.07 9.26
N GLY A 136 -17.74 0.36 9.93
CA GLY A 136 -16.92 -0.49 10.80
C GLY A 136 -17.47 -0.68 12.23
N GLY A 137 -18.48 0.09 12.64
CA GLY A 137 -19.10 0.02 13.96
C GLY A 137 -20.22 -1.02 14.10
N ALA A 138 -20.71 -1.60 13.00
CA ALA A 138 -21.86 -2.50 13.00
C ALA A 138 -21.51 -3.99 13.23
N GLU A 139 -20.23 -4.38 13.22
CA GLU A 139 -19.81 -5.80 13.27
C GLU A 139 -19.14 -6.23 14.59
N LYS A 140 -19.27 -5.44 15.66
CA LYS A 140 -18.86 -5.82 17.02
C LYS A 140 -19.92 -5.51 18.07
N GLN A 141 -21.16 -5.94 17.86
CA GLN A 141 -22.17 -6.08 18.92
C GLN A 141 -23.14 -7.23 18.60
N SER A 142 -22.63 -8.47 18.54
CA SER A 142 -23.41 -9.70 18.83
C SER A 142 -22.57 -10.95 18.54
N LEU A 143 -21.79 -11.38 19.53
CA LEU A 143 -21.55 -12.78 19.94
C LEU A 143 -20.52 -12.81 21.07
#